data_AF-A0A511QIS5-F1
#
_entry.id   AF-A0A511QIS5-F1
#
_cell.length_a   1.000
_cell.length_b   1.000
_cell.length_c   1.000
_cell.angle_alpha   90.00
_cell.angle_beta   90.00
_cell.angle_gamma   90.00
#
_symmetry.space_group_name_H-M   'P 1'
#
loop_
_entity.id
_entity.type
_entity.pdbx_description
1 polymer ?
#
loop_
_entity_poly.entity_id
_entity_poly.type
_entity_poly.pdbx_seq_one_letter_code
_entity_poly.pdbx_strand_id
1 'polypeptide(L)' 'MRQHILITLATKKPFSEQPEMPEGASYDFSRGYWFKSDEILVSYHSEFGTMVSKKCDIETGEDLKGE' A
#
# COMPACT_ATOMS: atom_id res chain seq x y z
N MET A 1 -21.78 32.31 3.69
CA MET A 1 -20.81 31.78 4.68
C MET A 1 -19.79 30.94 3.92
N ARG A 2 -18.48 31.11 4.15
CA ARG A 2 -17.45 30.29 3.49
C ARG A 2 -17.31 28.98 4.28
N GLN A 3 -17.35 27.85 3.58
CA GLN A 3 -17.05 26.55 4.19
C GLN A 3 -15.58 26.50 4.63
N HIS A 4 -15.30 25.73 5.68
CA HIS A 4 -13.97 25.54 6.22
C HIS A 4 -13.06 24.86 5.19
N ILE A 5 -11.78 25.26 5.13
CA ILE A 5 -10.82 24.79 4.10
C ILE A 5 -10.67 23.26 4.06
N LEU A 6 -10.78 22.59 5.22
CA LEU A 6 -10.74 21.13 5.30
C LEU A 6 -11.92 20.44 4.61
N ILE A 7 -13.09 21.08 4.57
CA ILE A 7 -14.26 20.57 3.86
C ILE A 7 -14.08 20.78 2.35
N THR A 8 -13.58 21.94 1.95
CA THR A 8 -13.34 22.29 0.55
C THR A 8 -12.28 21.39 -0.10
N LEU A 9 -11.26 21.00 0.66
CA LEU A 9 -10.14 20.17 0.17
C LEU A 9 -10.31 18.69 0.47
N ALA A 10 -11.43 18.28 1.09
CA ALA A 10 -11.67 16.87 1.37
C ALA A 10 -11.81 16.09 0.06
N THR A 11 -10.87 15.18 -0.19
CA THR A 11 -10.96 14.22 -1.29
C THR A 11 -11.51 12.90 -0.76
N LYS A 12 -12.48 12.33 -1.47
CA LYS A 12 -12.99 10.98 -1.19
C LYS A 12 -12.63 10.09 -2.36
N LYS A 13 -11.86 9.03 -2.10
CA LYS A 13 -11.64 7.99 -3.12
C LYS A 13 -12.99 7.31 -3.41
N PRO A 14 -13.39 7.15 -4.68
CA PRO A 14 -14.56 6.34 -5.02
C PRO A 14 -14.42 4.95 -4.42
N PHE A 15 -15.52 4.41 -3.90
CA PHE A 15 -15.55 3.02 -3.48
C PHE A 15 -15.43 2.14 -4.73
N SER A 16 -14.57 1.11 -4.66
CA SER A 16 -14.43 0.09 -5.68
C SER A 16 -14.34 -1.27 -5.01
N GLU A 17 -15.10 -2.23 -5.53
CA GLU A 17 -14.99 -3.64 -5.14
C GLU A 17 -13.76 -4.30 -5.79
N GLN A 18 -13.24 -3.69 -6.86
CA GLN A 18 -12.06 -4.16 -7.55
C GLN A 18 -10.87 -3.30 -7.14
N PRO A 19 -9.81 -3.88 -6.54
CA PRO A 19 -8.59 -3.13 -6.29
C PRO A 19 -7.97 -2.70 -7.62
N GLU A 20 -7.50 -1.46 -7.70
CA GLU A 20 -6.66 -1.01 -8.81
C GLU A 20 -5.35 -1.78 -8.74
N MET A 21 -5.14 -2.69 -9.70
CA MET A 21 -3.90 -3.44 -9.84
C MET A 21 -2.98 -2.72 -10.83
N PRO A 22 -1.66 -2.66 -10.57
CA PRO A 22 -0.71 -2.22 -11.58
C PRO A 22 -0.84 -3.07 -12.84
N GLU A 23 -0.74 -2.43 -14.01
CA GLU A 23 -0.80 -3.14 -15.28
C GLU A 23 0.31 -4.21 -15.36
N GLY A 24 -0.07 -5.43 -15.76
CA GLY A 24 0.84 -6.57 -15.84
C GLY A 24 1.18 -7.24 -14.50
N ALA A 25 0.64 -6.77 -13.36
CA ALA A 25 0.82 -7.42 -12.08
C ALA A 25 -0.24 -8.52 -11.85
N SER A 26 0.18 -9.67 -11.35
CA SER A 26 -0.70 -10.81 -11.06
C SER A 26 -0.22 -11.57 -9.82
N TYR A 27 -1.16 -12.21 -9.13
CA TYR A 27 -0.87 -13.03 -7.96
C TYR A 27 -0.76 -14.50 -8.37
N ASP A 28 0.37 -15.14 -8.07
CA ASP A 28 0.53 -16.57 -8.24
C ASP A 28 0.05 -17.28 -6.96
N PHE A 29 -1.15 -17.86 -7.01
CA PHE A 29 -1.71 -18.61 -5.87
C PHE A 29 -0.91 -19.87 -5.51
N SER A 30 -0.20 -20.47 -6.47
CA SER A 30 0.59 -21.67 -6.21
C SER A 30 1.88 -21.36 -5.47
N ARG A 31 2.49 -20.20 -5.78
CA ARG A 31 3.76 -19.77 -5.19
C ARG A 31 3.58 -18.76 -4.05
N GLY A 32 2.39 -18.20 -3.90
CA GLY A 32 2.01 -17.31 -2.81
C GLY A 32 2.53 -15.87 -2.92
N TYR A 33 2.96 -15.42 -4.11
CA TYR A 33 3.56 -14.10 -4.30
C TYR A 33 3.04 -13.36 -5.54
N TRP A 34 3.20 -12.03 -5.51
CA TRP A 34 2.93 -11.16 -6.64
C TRP A 34 4.10 -11.13 -7.62
N PHE A 35 3.80 -11.16 -8.90
CA PHE A 35 4.76 -11.01 -9.98
C PHE A 35 4.24 -10.03 -11.04
N LYS A 36 5.15 -9.42 -11.79
CA LYS A 36 4.84 -8.56 -12.93
C LYS A 36 5.86 -8.81 -14.02
N SER A 37 5.40 -9.11 -15.24
CA SER A 37 6.28 -9.33 -16.39
C SER A 37 7.47 -10.26 -16.08
N ASP A 38 7.20 -11.38 -15.41
CA ASP A 38 8.17 -12.39 -14.94
C ASP A 38 9.12 -11.98 -13.79
N GLU A 39 8.98 -10.77 -13.25
CA GLU A 39 9.72 -10.32 -12.07
C GLU A 39 8.91 -10.47 -10.78
N ILE A 40 9.58 -10.92 -9.72
CA ILE A 40 8.98 -11.09 -8.38
C ILE A 40 8.89 -9.72 -7.71
N LEU A 41 7.66 -9.28 -7.42
CA LEU A 41 7.40 -7.96 -6.82
C LEU A 41 7.67 -7.89 -5.31
N VAL A 42 7.85 -9.03 -4.65
CA VAL A 42 8.19 -9.11 -3.22
C VAL A 42 9.71 -9.18 -2.96
N SER A 43 10.53 -8.88 -3.96
CA SER A 43 11.99 -8.92 -3.85
C SER A 43 12.59 -7.57 -3.46
N TYR A 44 13.78 -7.57 -2.84
CA TYR A 44 14.53 -6.35 -2.50
C TYR A 44 14.85 -5.46 -3.71
N HIS A 45 14.81 -6.02 -4.92
CA HIS A 45 15.12 -5.35 -6.18
C HIS A 45 13.86 -4.99 -6.98
N SER A 46 12.65 -5.22 -6.44
CA SER A 46 11.42 -4.83 -7.10
C SER A 46 11.32 -3.31 -7.26
N GLU A 47 10.67 -2.87 -8.34
CA GLU A 47 10.30 -1.45 -8.55
C GLU A 47 9.48 -0.85 -7.39
N PHE A 48 8.76 -1.70 -6.64
CA PHE A 48 7.97 -1.28 -5.48
C PHE A 48 8.78 -1.27 -4.16
N GLY A 49 10.07 -1.59 -4.25
CA GLY A 49 10.99 -1.64 -3.12
C GLY A 49 10.74 -2.82 -2.18
N THR A 50 11.37 -2.76 -1.01
CA THR A 50 11.16 -3.74 0.06
C THR A 50 9.76 -3.59 0.64
N MET A 51 9.15 -4.67 1.17
CA MET A 51 7.97 -4.56 2.02
C MET A 51 8.28 -3.67 3.23
N VAL A 52 8.05 -2.38 3.09
CA VAL A 52 7.88 -1.47 4.22
C VAL A 52 6.47 -1.72 4.70
N SER A 53 6.35 -2.62 5.67
CA SER A 53 5.10 -2.75 6.41
C SER A 53 4.70 -1.35 6.88
N LYS A 54 3.51 -0.88 6.49
CA LYS A 54 2.85 0.28 7.12
C LYS A 54 2.52 0.02 8.62
N LYS A 55 3.01 -1.08 9.17
CA LYS A 55 2.76 -1.60 10.50
C LYS A 55 4.01 -1.59 11.40
N CYS A 56 5.04 -0.85 11.02
CA CYS A 56 6.10 -0.42 11.93
C CYS A 56 6.49 1.00 11.52
N ASP A 57 5.95 1.99 12.23
CA ASP A 57 6.60 3.30 12.32
C ASP A 57 7.99 3.04 12.91
N ILE A 58 9.00 2.83 12.06
CA ILE A 58 10.39 2.64 12.49
C ILE A 58 10.94 3.93 13.14
N GLU A 59 10.26 5.06 12.97
CA GLU A 59 10.75 6.39 13.40
C GLU A 59 10.13 6.92 14.71
N THR A 60 9.24 6.18 15.37
CA THR A 60 8.84 6.50 16.73
C THR A 60 8.90 5.23 17.57
N GLY A 61 9.82 5.18 18.53
CA GLY A 61 9.97 4.07 19.48
C GLY A 61 8.78 3.92 20.43
N GLU A 62 7.56 3.86 19.89
CA GLU A 62 6.29 3.71 20.60
C GLU A 62 5.75 2.27 20.57
N ASP A 63 6.45 1.31 19.94
CA ASP A 63 6.08 -0.11 20.02
C ASP A 63 6.55 -0.80 21.33
N LEU A 64 6.79 -0.02 22.39
CA LEU A 64 7.02 -0.52 23.76
C LEU A 64 5.91 -0.10 24.72
N LYS A 65 4.76 0.36 24.21
CA LYS A 65 3.57 0.67 25.01
C LYS A 65 2.37 -0.15 24.56
N GLY A 66 2.46 -1.45 24.82
CA GLY A 66 1.35 -2.37 24.73
C GLY A 66 1.74 -3.68 25.41
N GLU A 67 0.96 -4.03 26.42
CA GLU A 67 0.99 -5.26 27.24
C GLU A 67 1.39 -6.56 26.53
#